data_AF-A0A432J6Y5-F1
#
_entry.id   AF-A0A432J6Y5-F1
#
_cell.length_a   1.000
_cell.length_b   1.000
_cell.length_c   1.000
_cell.angle_alpha   90.00
_cell.angle_beta   90.00
_cell.angle_gamma   90.00
#
_symmetry.space_group_name_H-M   'P 1'
#
loop_
_entity.id
_entity.type
_entity.pdbx_description
1 polymer ?
#
loop_
_entity_poly.entity_id
_entity_poly.type
_entity_poly.pdbx_seq_one_letter_code
_entity_poly.pdbx_strand_id
1 'polypeptide(L)'
;GYESYQLSELEFPSQINLEITEDTLMEDLANARSLLLSRKRVYGDYRHWWSARPANVRELETLPPSQQVVEQIIAIYQGIDAARETLGPERFLDVRYEAFCQDVQSSLDRIAQFCARQGVSLRSRNAAIPASFPISTGGELAPDLETALQAYLTAQHNRLPHAAP
;
A
#
# COMPACT_ATOMS: atom_id res chain seq x y z
N GLY A 1 20.59 -18.28 13.94
CA GLY A 1 19.46 -19.05 13.42
C GLY A 1 18.25 -18.15 13.41
N TYR A 2 17.91 -17.61 12.24
CA TYR A 2 16.62 -16.96 12.00
C TYR A 2 16.11 -17.58 10.72
N GLU A 3 15.15 -18.48 10.87
CA GLU A 3 14.49 -19.16 9.76
C GLU A 3 13.76 -18.13 8.89
N SER A 4 14.12 -18.13 7.61
CA SER A 4 13.43 -17.40 6.57
C SER A 4 12.08 -18.09 6.30
N TYR A 5 10.99 -17.53 6.81
CA TYR A 5 9.67 -17.88 6.32
C TYR A 5 9.51 -17.29 4.92
N GLN A 6 9.68 -18.14 3.92
CA GLN A 6 9.21 -17.91 2.56
C GLN A 6 7.68 -17.82 2.64
N LEU A 7 7.11 -16.66 2.30
CA LEU A 7 5.66 -16.41 2.28
C LEU A 7 4.94 -17.14 1.12
N SER A 8 5.61 -18.06 0.42
CA SER A 8 5.10 -18.69 -0.80
C SER A 8 4.25 -19.95 -0.58
N GLU A 9 4.05 -20.43 0.65
CA GLU A 9 3.32 -21.70 0.90
C GLU A 9 2.33 -21.66 2.08
N LEU A 10 1.81 -20.47 2.44
CA LEU A 10 0.65 -20.40 3.32
C LEU A 10 -0.59 -20.10 2.46
N GLU A 11 -1.23 -21.15 1.95
CA GLU A 11 -2.63 -21.08 1.55
C GLU A 11 -3.45 -20.71 2.80
N PHE A 12 -3.79 -19.43 2.92
CA PHE A 12 -4.77 -18.96 3.87
C PHE A 12 -6.14 -18.99 3.19
N PRO A 13 -6.98 -20.04 3.42
CA PRO A 13 -8.30 -20.14 2.79
C PRO A 13 -9.24 -18.97 3.13
N SER A 14 -8.87 -18.09 4.07
CA SER A 14 -9.67 -16.95 4.53
C SER A 14 -8.97 -15.58 4.37
N GLN A 15 -7.99 -15.43 3.47
CA GLN A 15 -7.43 -14.10 3.21
C GLN A 15 -8.50 -13.17 2.61
N ILE A 16 -8.80 -12.11 3.34
CA ILE A 16 -9.54 -10.93 2.88
C ILE A 16 -8.47 -9.91 2.51
N ASN A 17 -8.41 -9.56 1.22
CA ASN A 17 -7.51 -8.52 0.73
C ASN A 17 -8.26 -7.20 0.74
N LEU A 18 -7.84 -6.31 1.64
CA LEU A 18 -8.30 -4.93 1.66
C LEU A 18 -7.29 -4.11 0.87
N GLU A 19 -7.77 -3.44 -0.17
CA GLU A 19 -6.95 -2.55 -0.97
C GLU A 19 -7.47 -1.12 -0.85
N ILE A 20 -6.53 -0.18 -0.69
CA ILE A 20 -6.81 1.25 -0.69
C ILE A 20 -6.15 1.80 -1.94
N THR A 21 -6.95 2.22 -2.91
CA THR A 21 -6.49 2.68 -4.23
C THR A 21 -7.11 4.03 -4.62
N GLU A 22 -6.32 4.85 -5.29
CA GLU A 22 -6.70 5.74 -6.40
C GLU A 22 -5.49 5.81 -7.39
N ASP A 23 -5.72 5.57 -8.69
CA ASP A 23 -4.64 5.45 -9.71
C ASP A 23 -4.19 6.81 -10.25
N THR A 24 -3.29 7.51 -9.54
CA THR A 24 -2.70 8.76 -10.05
C THR A 24 -1.21 8.94 -9.72
N LEU A 25 -0.49 9.62 -10.62
CA LEU A 25 0.90 10.06 -10.41
C LEU A 25 1.08 10.87 -9.11
N MET A 26 0.07 11.66 -8.72
CA MET A 26 0.12 12.48 -7.50
C MET A 26 0.00 11.61 -6.24
N GLU A 27 -0.79 10.55 -6.31
CA GLU A 27 -0.96 9.61 -5.20
C GLU A 27 0.25 8.68 -5.05
N ASP A 28 0.77 8.14 -6.15
CA ASP A 28 2.01 7.35 -6.10
C ASP A 28 3.17 8.16 -5.52
N LEU A 29 3.24 9.45 -5.85
CA LEU A 29 4.19 10.36 -5.25
C LEU A 29 3.93 10.52 -3.74
N ALA A 30 2.69 10.72 -3.32
CA ALA A 30 2.32 10.83 -1.91
C ALA A 30 2.65 9.55 -1.11
N ASN A 31 2.35 8.38 -1.68
CA ASN A 31 2.66 7.07 -1.12
C ASN A 31 4.17 6.84 -1.00
N ALA A 32 4.93 7.14 -2.07
CA ALA A 32 6.38 7.03 -2.06
C ALA A 32 7.03 7.96 -1.02
N ARG A 33 6.54 9.20 -0.91
CA ARG A 33 6.97 10.15 0.13
C ARG A 33 6.67 9.62 1.53
N SER A 34 5.46 9.12 1.75
CA SER A 34 5.02 8.56 3.03
C SER A 34 5.92 7.40 3.47
N LEU A 35 6.28 6.51 2.53
CA LEU A 35 7.21 5.40 2.79
C LEU A 35 8.60 5.91 3.20
N LEU A 36 9.20 6.84 2.45
CA LEU A 36 10.52 7.41 2.77
C LEU A 36 10.53 8.10 4.13
N LEU A 37 9.51 8.91 4.43
CA LEU A 37 9.38 9.59 5.72
C LEU A 37 9.22 8.59 6.87
N SER A 38 8.48 7.51 6.66
CA SER A 38 8.30 6.46 7.66
C SER A 38 9.60 5.71 7.92
N ARG A 39 10.37 5.37 6.87
CA ARG A 39 11.72 4.79 7.01
C ARG A 39 12.65 5.71 7.80
N LYS A 40 12.66 7.00 7.47
CA LYS A 40 13.45 8.01 8.17
C LYS A 40 13.07 8.10 9.65
N ARG A 41 11.77 8.08 9.96
CA ARG A 41 11.26 8.13 11.34
C ARG A 41 11.65 6.90 12.15
N VAL A 42 11.58 5.71 11.55
CA VAL A 42 11.79 4.43 12.24
C VAL A 42 13.27 4.09 12.38
N TYR A 43 14.07 4.31 11.32
CA TYR A 43 15.46 3.86 11.25
C TYR A 43 16.49 4.99 11.25
N GLY A 44 16.05 6.25 11.15
CA GLY A 44 16.95 7.38 10.99
C GLY A 44 17.54 7.51 9.58
N ASP A 45 17.23 6.59 8.65
CA ASP A 45 17.65 6.64 7.25
C ASP A 45 16.56 6.17 6.26
N TYR A 46 16.80 6.33 4.97
CA TYR A 46 15.85 6.00 3.89
C TYR A 46 16.05 4.60 3.26
N ARG A 47 17.16 3.93 3.59
CA ARG A 47 17.64 2.73 2.88
C ARG A 47 17.05 1.44 3.44
N HIS A 48 16.66 1.46 4.72
CA HIS A 48 16.07 0.28 5.36
C HIS A 48 14.66 0.02 4.84
N TRP A 49 14.35 -1.26 4.61
CA TRP A 49 13.01 -1.66 4.18
C TRP A 49 11.98 -1.47 5.29
N TRP A 50 10.83 -0.90 4.92
CA TRP A 50 9.67 -0.73 5.79
C TRP A 50 8.40 -0.94 4.96
N SER A 51 7.30 -1.34 5.60
CA SER A 51 6.02 -1.72 4.97
C SER A 51 6.01 -3.09 4.29
N ALA A 52 4.94 -3.36 3.54
CA ALA A 52 4.69 -4.59 2.79
C ALA A 52 5.91 -4.98 1.92
N ARG A 53 6.21 -6.28 1.87
CA ARG A 53 7.35 -6.84 1.14
C ARG A 53 6.85 -7.55 -0.12
N PRO A 54 7.13 -7.03 -1.32
CA PRO A 54 6.86 -7.75 -2.55
C PRO A 54 7.83 -8.92 -2.70
N ALA A 55 7.52 -9.87 -3.58
CA ALA A 55 8.33 -11.07 -3.80
C ALA A 55 9.78 -10.74 -4.20
N ASN A 56 9.99 -9.65 -4.94
CA ASN A 56 11.29 -9.18 -5.41
C ASN A 56 12.02 -8.22 -4.45
N VAL A 57 11.62 -8.14 -3.17
CA VAL A 57 12.17 -7.18 -2.18
C VAL A 57 13.70 -7.13 -2.13
N ARG A 58 14.39 -8.28 -2.26
CA ARG A 58 15.86 -8.35 -2.22
C ARG A 58 16.52 -7.62 -3.38
N GLU A 59 15.91 -7.64 -4.56
CA GLU A 59 16.40 -6.91 -5.72
C GLU A 59 16.17 -5.41 -5.52
N LEU A 60 15.00 -5.05 -5.02
CA LEU A 60 14.63 -3.66 -4.74
C LEU A 60 15.56 -3.03 -3.70
N GLU A 61 15.97 -3.75 -2.65
CA GLU A 61 16.90 -3.25 -1.62
C GLU A 61 18.26 -2.79 -2.18
N THR A 62 18.63 -3.22 -3.39
CA THR A 62 19.88 -2.79 -4.05
C THR A 62 19.76 -1.42 -4.72
N LEU A 63 18.54 -0.92 -4.94
CA LEU A 63 18.27 0.33 -5.63
C LEU A 63 18.48 1.55 -4.70
N PRO A 64 18.68 2.76 -5.26
CA PRO A 64 18.61 4.00 -4.50
C PRO A 64 17.23 4.19 -3.83
N PRO A 65 17.13 4.80 -2.64
CA PRO A 65 15.87 4.88 -1.89
C PRO A 65 14.67 5.43 -2.66
N SER A 66 14.87 6.43 -3.53
CA SER A 66 13.82 6.97 -4.40
C SER A 66 13.25 5.93 -5.37
N GLN A 67 14.11 5.08 -5.92
CA GLN A 67 13.69 4.00 -6.82
C GLN A 67 13.07 2.85 -6.03
N GLN A 68 13.62 2.51 -4.86
CA GLN A 68 13.08 1.45 -3.99
C GLN A 68 11.59 1.63 -3.72
N VAL A 69 11.16 2.84 -3.36
CA VAL A 69 9.76 3.10 -3.01
C VAL A 69 8.83 3.09 -4.21
N VAL A 70 9.29 3.56 -5.38
CA VAL A 70 8.50 3.52 -6.62
C VAL A 70 8.33 2.07 -7.08
N GLU A 71 9.42 1.30 -7.13
CA GLU A 71 9.35 -0.12 -7.50
C GLU A 71 8.59 -0.95 -6.47
N GLN A 72 8.65 -0.58 -5.18
CA GLN A 72 7.82 -1.19 -4.13
C GLN A 72 6.33 -1.00 -4.42
N ILE A 73 5.90 0.22 -4.79
CA ILE A 73 4.51 0.51 -5.12
C ILE A 73 4.07 -0.28 -6.36
N ILE A 74 4.86 -0.23 -7.44
CA ILE A 74 4.58 -0.97 -8.68
C ILE A 74 4.44 -2.48 -8.41
N ALA A 75 5.39 -3.07 -7.67
CA ALA A 75 5.36 -4.50 -7.37
C ALA A 75 4.19 -4.90 -6.48
N ILE A 76 3.72 -4.00 -5.60
CA ILE A 76 2.52 -4.23 -4.79
C ILE A 76 1.28 -4.24 -5.68
N TYR A 77 1.09 -3.24 -6.55
CA TYR A 77 -0.07 -3.21 -7.46
C TYR A 77 -0.08 -4.42 -8.41
N GLN A 78 1.06 -4.76 -9.01
CA GLN A 78 1.17 -5.97 -9.84
C GLN A 78 0.81 -7.25 -9.08
N GLY A 79 1.21 -7.34 -7.81
CA GLY A 79 0.85 -8.47 -6.95
C GLY A 79 -0.65 -8.52 -6.67
N ILE A 80 -1.30 -7.37 -6.52
CA ILE A 80 -2.74 -7.29 -6.28
C ILE A 80 -3.52 -7.58 -7.56
N ASP A 81 -3.11 -7.07 -8.71
CA ASP A 81 -3.70 -7.38 -10.02
C ASP A 81 -3.64 -8.88 -10.31
N ALA A 82 -2.47 -9.50 -10.15
CA ALA A 82 -2.31 -10.94 -10.31
C ALA A 82 -3.21 -11.74 -9.33
N ALA A 83 -3.38 -11.24 -8.10
CA ALA A 83 -4.29 -11.83 -7.13
C ALA A 83 -5.77 -11.65 -7.52
N ARG A 84 -6.15 -10.50 -8.10
CA ARG A 84 -7.51 -10.24 -8.62
C ARG A 84 -7.84 -11.17 -9.78
N GLU A 85 -6.91 -11.36 -10.71
CA GLU A 85 -7.06 -12.31 -11.82
C GLU A 85 -7.23 -13.76 -11.34
N THR A 86 -6.52 -14.13 -10.28
CA THR A 86 -6.53 -15.50 -9.76
C THR A 86 -7.72 -15.80 -8.84
N LEU A 87 -8.06 -14.87 -7.96
CA LEU A 87 -9.05 -15.08 -6.89
C LEU A 87 -10.46 -14.56 -7.22
N GLY A 88 -10.58 -13.74 -8.27
CA GLY A 88 -11.84 -13.10 -8.65
C GLY A 88 -12.08 -11.77 -7.93
N PRO A 89 -12.72 -10.79 -8.60
CA PRO A 89 -12.93 -9.44 -8.06
C PRO A 89 -13.83 -9.41 -6.81
N GLU A 90 -14.69 -10.41 -6.62
CA GLU A 90 -15.56 -10.54 -5.45
C GLU A 90 -14.81 -10.78 -4.13
N ARG A 91 -13.53 -11.14 -4.22
CA ARG A 91 -12.62 -11.35 -3.08
C ARG A 91 -11.86 -10.08 -2.68
N PHE A 92 -12.16 -8.95 -3.32
CA PHE A 92 -11.54 -7.65 -3.06
C PHE A 92 -12.56 -6.61 -2.63
N LEU A 93 -12.14 -5.70 -1.78
CA LEU A 93 -12.89 -4.51 -1.40
C LEU A 93 -11.99 -3.28 -1.54
N ASP A 94 -12.40 -2.37 -2.42
CA ASP A 94 -11.75 -1.07 -2.59
C ASP A 94 -12.23 -0.05 -1.54
N VAL A 95 -11.28 0.46 -0.77
CA VAL A 95 -11.52 1.49 0.24
C VAL A 95 -10.66 2.70 -0.05
N ARG A 96 -11.27 3.80 -0.50
CA ARG A 96 -10.54 5.04 -0.77
C ARG A 96 -10.11 5.72 0.52
N TYR A 97 -8.86 6.16 0.59
CA TYR A 97 -8.26 6.72 1.80
C TYR A 97 -9.01 7.95 2.30
N GLU A 98 -9.33 8.87 1.40
CA GLU A 98 -10.03 10.12 1.68
C GLU A 98 -11.44 9.83 2.23
N ALA A 99 -12.13 8.87 1.62
CA ALA A 99 -13.46 8.45 2.09
C ALA A 99 -13.38 7.83 3.49
N PHE A 100 -12.35 7.02 3.76
CA PHE A 100 -12.10 6.46 5.08
C PHE A 100 -11.81 7.56 6.12
N CYS A 101 -10.97 8.54 5.79
CA CYS A 101 -10.65 9.64 6.69
C CYS A 101 -11.84 10.55 6.96
N GLN A 102 -12.73 10.76 5.98
CA GLN A 102 -13.90 11.64 6.12
C GLN A 102 -15.04 10.98 6.89
N ASP A 103 -15.29 9.70 6.67
CA ASP A 103 -16.35 8.92 7.32
C ASP A 103 -15.86 7.51 7.64
N VAL A 104 -15.23 7.40 8.81
CA VAL A 104 -14.63 6.16 9.31
C VAL A 104 -15.71 5.10 9.52
N GLN A 105 -16.88 5.48 10.06
CA GLN A 105 -17.93 4.54 10.40
C GLN A 105 -18.53 3.90 9.15
N SER A 106 -18.85 4.69 8.13
CA SER A 106 -19.35 4.17 6.85
C SER A 106 -18.36 3.21 6.20
N SER A 107 -17.06 3.52 6.26
CA SER A 107 -16.02 2.65 5.72
C SER A 107 -15.88 1.35 6.52
N LEU A 108 -15.96 1.40 7.85
CA LEU A 108 -15.96 0.20 8.70
C LEU A 108 -17.19 -0.67 8.47
N ASP A 109 -18.36 -0.06 8.29
CA ASP A 109 -19.60 -0.79 7.99
C ASP A 109 -19.49 -1.52 6.63
N ARG A 110 -18.90 -0.88 5.61
CA ARG A 110 -18.61 -1.52 4.31
C ARG A 110 -17.67 -2.70 4.46
N ILE A 111 -16.60 -2.56 5.26
CA ILE A 111 -15.65 -3.65 5.55
C ILE A 111 -16.36 -4.80 6.26
N ALA A 112 -17.19 -4.51 7.28
CA ALA A 112 -17.93 -5.53 8.02
C ALA A 112 -18.92 -6.29 7.13
N GLN A 113 -19.65 -5.58 6.27
CA GLN A 113 -20.56 -6.20 5.31
C GLN A 113 -19.82 -7.07 4.30
N PHE A 114 -18.67 -6.62 3.80
CA PHE A 114 -17.83 -7.42 2.91
C PHE A 114 -17.37 -8.71 3.58
N CYS A 115 -16.83 -8.63 4.80
CA CYS A 115 -16.40 -9.79 5.57
C CYS A 115 -17.56 -10.78 5.80
N ALA A 116 -18.74 -10.26 6.15
CA ALA A 116 -19.93 -11.10 6.38
C ALA A 116 -20.36 -11.87 5.12
N ARG A 117 -20.28 -11.27 3.94
CA ARG A 117 -20.54 -11.96 2.66
C ARG A 117 -19.55 -13.09 2.38
N GLN A 118 -18.33 -12.98 2.90
CA GLN A 118 -17.29 -14.01 2.81
C GLN A 118 -17.35 -15.02 3.97
N GLY A 119 -18.43 -14.99 4.78
CA GLY A 119 -18.59 -15.90 5.91
C GLY A 119 -17.72 -15.55 7.13
N VAL A 120 -17.10 -14.36 7.16
CA VAL A 120 -16.25 -13.89 8.26
C VAL A 120 -17.02 -12.91 9.14
N SER A 121 -17.21 -13.28 10.41
CA SER A 121 -17.83 -12.40 11.40
C SER A 121 -16.78 -11.55 12.11
N LEU A 122 -16.86 -10.23 11.92
CA LEU A 122 -16.02 -9.28 12.65
C LEU A 122 -16.61 -8.98 14.02
N ARG A 123 -15.74 -8.94 15.04
CA ARG A 123 -16.10 -8.46 16.38
C ARG A 123 -15.76 -6.98 16.48
N SER A 124 -16.74 -6.16 16.84
CA SER A 124 -16.48 -4.77 17.20
C SER A 124 -15.59 -4.73 18.45
N ARG A 125 -14.54 -3.92 18.40
CA ARG A 125 -13.76 -3.59 19.60
C ARG A 125 -14.42 -2.37 20.24
N ASN A 126 -14.65 -2.42 21.56
CA ASN A 126 -15.21 -1.30 22.34
C ASN A 126 -14.19 -0.16 22.53
N ALA A 127 -13.50 0.24 21.46
CA ALA A 127 -12.67 1.43 21.43
C ALA A 127 -13.51 2.59 20.90
N ALA A 128 -13.34 3.78 21.47
CA ALA A 128 -13.88 5.00 20.88
C ALA A 128 -13.12 5.27 19.57
N ILE A 129 -13.73 4.90 18.43
CA ILE A 129 -13.18 5.17 17.10
C ILE A 129 -13.57 6.62 16.73
N PRO A 130 -12.62 7.46 16.30
CA PRO A 130 -12.94 8.79 15.80
C PRO A 130 -13.88 8.72 14.58
N ALA A 131 -14.81 9.67 14.46
CA ALA A 131 -15.69 9.77 13.30
C ALA A 131 -14.94 10.10 12.01
N SER A 132 -13.80 10.81 12.14
CA SER A 132 -12.92 11.20 11.05
C SER A 132 -11.46 11.23 11.51
N PHE A 133 -10.55 11.17 10.54
CA PHE A 133 -9.12 11.37 10.73
C PHE A 133 -8.65 12.58 9.90
N PRO A 134 -7.69 13.37 10.42
CA PRO A 134 -7.05 14.38 9.60
C PRO A 134 -6.28 13.69 8.46
N ILE A 135 -6.47 14.19 7.24
CA ILE A 135 -5.68 13.76 6.08
C ILE A 135 -4.24 14.21 6.32
N SER A 136 -3.29 13.28 6.18
CA SER A 136 -1.88 13.63 6.33
C SER A 136 -1.42 14.50 5.16
N THR A 137 -0.89 15.68 5.46
CA THR A 137 -0.31 16.60 4.44
C THR A 137 1.13 16.23 4.07
N GLY A 138 1.65 15.11 4.57
CA GLY A 138 3.05 14.70 4.39
C GLY A 138 4.04 15.54 5.19
N GLY A 139 5.28 15.03 5.28
CA GLY A 139 6.45 15.75 5.81
C GLY A 139 7.40 16.14 4.67
N GLU A 140 8.44 16.91 4.99
CA GLU A 140 9.45 17.32 4.01
C GLU A 140 10.53 16.24 3.81
N LEU A 141 10.84 15.93 2.55
CA LEU A 141 12.01 15.13 2.17
C LEU A 141 13.21 16.04 1.90
N ALA A 142 14.40 15.47 1.94
CA ALA A 142 15.59 16.16 1.46
C ALA A 142 15.40 16.56 -0.02
N PRO A 143 15.77 17.79 -0.44
CA PRO A 143 15.46 18.28 -1.79
C PRO A 143 16.03 17.44 -2.95
N ASP A 144 17.20 16.87 -2.75
CA ASP A 144 17.86 15.96 -3.70
C ASP A 144 17.08 14.65 -3.86
N LEU A 145 16.63 14.09 -2.74
CA LEU A 145 15.81 12.87 -2.72
C LEU A 145 14.43 13.12 -3.34
N GLU A 146 13.81 14.26 -3.05
CA GLU A 146 12.55 14.68 -3.66
C GLU A 146 12.67 14.77 -5.19
N THR A 147 13.72 15.43 -5.67
CA THR A 147 13.98 15.59 -7.10
C THR A 147 14.20 14.23 -7.77
N ALA A 148 14.98 13.34 -7.13
CA ALA A 148 15.25 12.01 -7.63
C ALA A 148 13.98 11.13 -7.66
N LEU A 149 13.12 11.25 -6.65
CA LEU A 149 11.84 10.55 -6.58
C LEU A 149 10.91 10.99 -7.72
N GLN A 150 10.70 12.30 -7.87
CA GLN A 150 9.82 12.82 -8.92
C GLN A 150 10.32 12.43 -10.31
N ALA A 151 11.63 12.55 -10.56
CA ALA A 151 12.21 12.21 -11.85
C ALA A 151 12.01 10.72 -12.20
N TYR A 152 12.23 9.82 -11.23
CA TYR A 152 12.08 8.39 -11.43
C TYR A 152 10.62 7.98 -11.61
N LEU A 153 9.72 8.49 -10.76
CA LEU A 153 8.29 8.18 -10.84
C LEU A 153 7.69 8.64 -12.18
N THR A 154 8.04 9.83 -12.64
CA THR A 154 7.61 10.33 -13.96
C THR A 154 8.14 9.42 -15.08
N ALA A 155 9.39 8.96 -14.98
CA ALA A 155 9.97 8.06 -15.98
C ALA A 155 9.25 6.69 -16.02
N GLN A 156 8.79 6.17 -14.89
CA GLN A 156 8.04 4.90 -14.83
C GLN A 156 6.61 5.04 -15.32
N HIS A 157 5.91 6.13 -14.98
CA HIS A 157 4.58 6.40 -15.53
C HIS A 157 4.56 6.49 -17.05
N ASN A 158 5.61 7.03 -17.67
CA ASN A 158 5.74 7.07 -19.13
C ASN A 158 6.02 5.69 -19.76
N ARG A 159 6.34 4.68 -18.97
CA ARG A 159 6.65 3.31 -19.43
C ARG A 159 5.51 2.33 -19.17
N LEU A 160 4.67 2.58 -18.16
CA LEU A 160 3.50 1.76 -17.89
C LEU A 160 2.41 2.10 -18.93
N PRO A 161 1.88 1.13 -19.69
CA PRO A 161 0.65 1.37 -20.43
C PRO A 161 -0.42 1.68 -19.38
N HIS A 162 -1.00 2.89 -19.42
CA HIS A 162 -2.09 3.24 -18.52
C HIS A 162 -3.09 2.09 -18.47
N ALA A 163 -3.26 1.49 -17.28
CA ALA A 163 -4.43 0.68 -17.01
C ALA A 163 -5.63 1.60 -17.29
N ALA A 164 -6.38 1.25 -18.34
CA ALA A 164 -7.50 2.06 -18.79
C ALA A 164 -8.55 2.16 -17.65
N PRO A 165 -9.24 3.31 -17.52
CA PRO A 165 -10.27 3.50 -16.51
C PRO A 165 -11.43 2.50 -16.62
#